data_AF-A0A0M2LKA0-F1
#
_entry.id   AF-A0A0M2LKA0-F1
#
_cell.length_a   1.000
_cell.length_b   1.000
_cell.length_c   1.000
_cell.angle_alpha   90.00
_cell.angle_beta   90.00
_cell.angle_gamma   90.00
#
_symmetry.space_group_name_H-M   'P 1'
#
loop_
_entity.id
_entity.type
_entity.pdbx_description
1 polymer ?
#
loop_
_entity_poly.entity_id
_entity_poly.type
_entity_poly.pdbx_seq_one_letter_code
_entity_poly.pdbx_strand_id
1 'polypeptide(L)'
;MAERLAQSAASRLLGPPPPFSSPVVIDEGGYAWVPHPNPALSSAEVILGCYVHAGIRLGWAPMPLPLPGGVLLTLFGGGPPPDARFEESGVAAFITRPGLEALIADLQAIAASIEPQS
;
A
#
# COMPACT_ATOMS: atom_id res chain seq x y z
N MET A 1 -9.89 2.25 -20.10
CA MET A 1 -10.35 2.72 -18.77
C MET A 1 -11.20 1.67 -18.06
N ALA A 2 -12.23 1.10 -18.72
CA ALA A 2 -13.06 0.02 -18.16
C ALA A 2 -12.27 -1.21 -17.67
N GLU A 3 -11.25 -1.61 -18.42
CA GLU A 3 -10.40 -2.77 -18.09
C GLU A 3 -9.56 -2.55 -16.82
N ARG A 4 -9.01 -1.33 -16.61
CA ARG A 4 -8.29 -0.97 -15.37
C ARG A 4 -9.22 -0.89 -14.15
N LEU A 5 -10.47 -0.47 -14.35
CA LEU A 5 -11.49 -0.48 -13.29
C LEU A 5 -11.89 -1.91 -12.92
N ALA A 6 -12.03 -2.81 -13.91
CA ALA A 6 -12.28 -4.23 -13.68
C ALA A 6 -11.11 -4.92 -12.95
N GLN A 7 -9.87 -4.57 -13.25
CA GLN A 7 -8.69 -5.09 -12.58
C GLN A 7 -8.56 -4.61 -11.12
N SER A 8 -8.93 -3.34 -10.85
CA SER A 8 -9.07 -2.84 -9.48
C SER A 8 -10.17 -3.57 -8.70
N ALA A 9 -11.25 -3.99 -9.36
CA ALA A 9 -12.32 -4.76 -8.71
C ALA A 9 -11.92 -6.23 -8.44
N ALA A 10 -11.19 -6.87 -9.35
CA ALA A 10 -10.73 -8.25 -9.20
C ALA A 10 -9.76 -8.43 -8.01
N SER A 11 -8.87 -7.46 -7.77
CA SER A 11 -7.99 -7.44 -6.59
C SER A 11 -8.75 -7.43 -5.25
N ARG A 12 -10.04 -7.06 -5.24
CA ARG A 12 -10.86 -6.91 -4.01
C ARG A 12 -11.57 -8.19 -3.58
N LEU A 13 -11.67 -9.20 -4.45
CA LEU A 13 -12.32 -10.47 -4.10
C LEU A 13 -11.46 -11.36 -3.19
N LEU A 14 -10.18 -11.02 -3.03
CA LEU A 14 -9.20 -11.85 -2.32
C LEU A 14 -8.96 -11.43 -0.86
N GLY A 15 -9.63 -10.38 -0.37
CA GLY A 15 -9.40 -9.82 0.97
C GLY A 15 -8.02 -9.16 1.09
N PRO A 16 -7.64 -8.70 2.31
CA PRO A 16 -6.30 -8.20 2.53
C PRO A 16 -5.30 -9.35 2.31
N PRO A 17 -4.14 -9.09 1.69
CA PRO A 17 -3.10 -10.11 1.62
C PRO A 17 -2.70 -10.55 3.03
N PRO A 18 -2.40 -11.83 3.24
CA PRO A 18 -1.93 -12.29 4.55
C PRO A 18 -0.63 -11.55 4.93
N PRO A 19 -0.32 -11.41 6.23
CA PRO A 19 0.99 -10.95 6.67
C PRO A 19 2.11 -11.78 6.02
N PHE A 20 3.28 -11.18 5.81
CA PHE A 20 4.44 -11.93 5.35
C PHE A 20 4.75 -13.08 6.33
N SER A 21 4.94 -14.28 5.80
CA SER A 21 5.21 -15.48 6.61
C SER A 21 6.64 -15.50 7.17
N SER A 22 7.55 -14.73 6.59
CA SER A 22 8.93 -14.56 7.03
C SER A 22 9.15 -13.19 7.66
N PRO A 23 9.98 -13.07 8.70
CA PRO A 23 10.37 -11.77 9.25
C PRO A 23 11.05 -10.89 8.19
N VAL A 24 10.64 -9.62 8.11
CA VAL A 24 11.31 -8.63 7.29
C VAL A 24 12.38 -7.94 8.15
N VAL A 25 13.65 -8.08 7.76
CA VAL A 25 14.78 -7.43 8.43
C VAL A 25 15.06 -6.09 7.76
N ILE A 26 15.19 -5.04 8.58
CA ILE A 26 15.57 -3.69 8.16
C ILE A 26 17.05 -3.49 8.54
N ASP A 27 17.87 -3.08 7.59
CA ASP A 27 19.29 -2.79 7.85
C ASP A 27 19.50 -1.44 8.55
N GLU A 28 20.75 -1.15 8.91
CA GLU A 28 21.13 0.10 9.58
C GLU A 28 20.87 1.35 8.71
N GLY A 29 20.79 1.17 7.38
CA GLY A 29 20.48 2.21 6.42
C GLY A 29 18.99 2.41 6.19
N GLY A 30 18.12 1.65 6.85
CA GLY A 30 16.66 1.72 6.70
C GLY A 30 16.10 0.95 5.51
N TYR A 31 16.88 0.06 4.89
CA TYR A 31 16.41 -0.74 3.75
C TYR A 31 15.92 -2.12 4.18
N ALA A 32 14.91 -2.59 3.47
CA ALA A 32 14.42 -3.96 3.58
C ALA A 32 14.28 -4.61 2.20
N TRP A 33 14.44 -5.93 2.19
CA TRP A 33 14.13 -6.79 1.07
C TRP A 33 12.73 -7.35 1.26
N VAL A 34 11.76 -6.86 0.49
CA VAL A 34 10.35 -7.24 0.65
C VAL A 34 9.84 -8.05 -0.53
N PRO A 35 9.03 -9.10 -0.31
CA PRO A 35 8.33 -9.78 -1.39
C PRO A 35 7.38 -8.80 -2.09
N HIS A 36 7.56 -8.62 -3.40
CA HIS A 36 6.66 -7.84 -4.24
C HIS A 36 5.79 -8.79 -5.07
N PRO A 37 4.45 -8.68 -4.98
CA PRO A 37 3.57 -9.48 -5.83
C PRO A 37 3.72 -9.03 -7.29
N ASN A 38 4.38 -9.84 -8.12
CA ASN A 38 4.45 -9.61 -9.56
C ASN A 38 3.37 -10.44 -10.27
N PRO A 39 2.27 -9.83 -10.76
CA PRO A 39 1.20 -10.57 -11.41
C PRO A 39 1.61 -11.22 -12.74
N ALA A 40 2.76 -10.85 -13.33
CA ALA A 40 3.28 -11.44 -14.55
C ALA A 40 4.19 -12.65 -14.33
N LEU A 41 4.63 -12.91 -13.09
CA LEU A 41 5.50 -14.04 -12.75
C LEU A 41 4.74 -14.94 -11.77
N SER A 42 4.18 -16.04 -12.28
CA SER A 42 3.27 -16.92 -11.55
C SER A 42 3.89 -17.69 -10.37
N SER A 43 5.18 -17.52 -10.06
CA SER A 43 5.84 -18.29 -8.98
C SER A 43 7.19 -17.76 -8.51
N ALA A 44 7.60 -16.54 -8.88
CA ALA A 44 8.82 -15.93 -8.35
C ALA A 44 8.43 -14.70 -7.55
N GLU A 45 8.51 -14.79 -6.23
CA GLU A 45 8.50 -13.64 -5.33
C GLU A 45 9.65 -12.72 -5.80
N VAL A 46 9.32 -11.67 -6.57
CA VAL A 46 10.31 -10.65 -6.89
C VAL A 46 10.60 -9.95 -5.58
N ILE A 47 11.81 -10.09 -5.07
CA ILE A 47 12.23 -9.37 -3.89
C ILE A 47 12.66 -7.97 -4.34
N LEU A 48 11.97 -6.95 -3.87
CA LEU A 48 12.36 -5.56 -4.09
C LEU A 48 13.10 -5.04 -2.87
N GLY A 49 14.27 -4.43 -3.12
CA GLY A 49 14.91 -3.59 -2.13
C GLY A 49 14.16 -2.26 -2.06
N CYS A 50 13.58 -1.94 -0.90
CA CYS A 50 12.92 -0.66 -0.69
C CYS A 50 13.39 -0.02 0.61
N TYR A 51 13.37 1.31 0.63
CA TYR A 51 13.60 2.06 1.85
C TYR A 51 12.32 2.03 2.70
N VAL A 52 12.45 1.68 3.99
CA VAL A 52 11.34 1.60 4.94
C VAL A 52 11.25 2.89 5.72
N HIS A 53 10.21 3.68 5.43
CA HIS A 53 9.97 4.93 6.13
C HIS A 53 9.42 4.70 7.54
N ALA A 54 9.86 5.54 8.49
CA ALA A 54 9.31 5.60 9.83
C ALA A 54 7.96 6.33 9.82
N GLY A 55 6.89 5.56 9.61
CA GLY A 55 5.54 6.08 9.48
C GLY A 55 5.15 6.40 8.04
N ILE A 56 3.95 6.93 7.87
CA ILE A 56 3.32 7.21 6.57
C ILE A 56 2.61 8.56 6.66
N ARG A 57 2.68 9.35 5.58
CA ARG A 57 1.85 10.55 5.38
C ARG A 57 0.83 10.31 4.28
N LEU A 58 -0.31 11.00 4.39
CA LEU A 58 -1.44 10.87 3.48
C LEU A 58 -1.75 12.23 2.84
N GLY A 59 -1.82 12.27 1.52
CA GLY A 59 -2.44 13.35 0.76
C GLY A 59 -3.68 12.83 0.06
N TRP A 60 -4.72 13.64 -0.06
CA TRP A 60 -5.92 13.24 -0.80
C TRP A 60 -6.60 14.40 -1.49
N ALA A 61 -7.33 14.10 -2.56
CA ALA A 61 -8.20 15.04 -3.24
C ALA A 61 -9.50 14.34 -3.68
N PRO A 62 -10.67 15.00 -3.59
CA PRO A 62 -11.90 14.47 -4.17
C PRO A 62 -11.77 14.38 -5.69
N MET A 63 -12.23 13.28 -6.28
CA MET A 63 -12.21 13.02 -7.72
C MET A 63 -13.65 12.80 -8.20
N PRO A 64 -14.36 13.86 -8.64
CA PRO A 64 -15.77 13.76 -9.02
C PRO A 64 -16.01 12.95 -10.30
N LEU A 65 -14.96 12.70 -11.10
CA LEU A 65 -15.00 11.88 -12.31
C LEU A 65 -13.90 10.81 -12.29
N PRO A 66 -14.16 9.63 -12.88
CA PRO A 66 -15.43 9.20 -13.49
C PRO A 66 -16.54 8.92 -12.45
N LEU A 67 -17.80 9.04 -12.85
CA LEU A 67 -18.94 8.65 -12.00
C LEU A 67 -18.81 7.18 -11.56
N PRO A 68 -19.09 6.83 -10.30
CA PRO A 68 -19.79 7.63 -9.27
C PRO A 68 -18.91 8.61 -8.47
N GLY A 69 -17.68 8.88 -8.92
CA GLY A 69 -16.69 9.66 -8.19
C GLY A 69 -15.90 8.82 -7.21
N GLY A 70 -14.89 9.43 -6.59
CA GLY A 70 -14.00 8.80 -5.63
C GLY A 70 -13.03 9.80 -5.03
N VAL A 71 -11.89 9.30 -4.57
CA VAL A 71 -10.78 10.11 -4.09
C VAL A 71 -9.49 9.70 -4.80
N LEU A 72 -8.63 10.65 -5.10
CA LEU A 72 -7.21 10.37 -5.31
C LEU A 72 -6.58 10.29 -3.92
N LEU A 73 -6.02 9.15 -3.57
CA LEU A 73 -5.27 8.94 -2.34
C LEU A 73 -3.79 8.79 -2.69
N THR A 74 -2.94 9.57 -2.05
CA THR A 74 -1.48 9.48 -2.19
C THR A 74 -0.84 9.14 -0.85
N LEU A 75 -0.02 8.09 -0.86
CA LEU A 75 0.79 7.65 0.27
C LEU A 75 2.21 8.15 0.10
N PHE A 76 2.77 8.71 1.16
CA PHE A 76 4.15 9.18 1.24
C PHE A 76 4.83 8.58 2.47
N GLY A 77 6.16 8.57 2.47
CA GLY A 77 6.92 8.23 3.67
C GLY A 77 6.62 9.19 4.83
N GLY A 78 6.64 8.66 6.05
CA GLY A 78 6.70 9.45 7.27
C GLY A 78 8.15 9.78 7.61
N GLY A 79 8.40 11.04 7.98
CA GLY A 79 9.70 11.51 8.49
C GLY A 79 10.52 12.34 7.50
N PRO A 80 11.40 13.23 7.99
CA PRO A 80 12.37 13.90 7.13
C PRO A 80 13.30 12.85 6.50
N PRO A 81 13.59 12.92 5.20
CA PRO A 81 14.53 11.99 4.59
C PRO A 81 15.89 12.15 5.27
N PRO A 82 16.55 11.06 5.70
CA PRO A 82 17.87 11.15 6.33
C PRO A 82 18.94 11.66 5.35
N ASP A 83 18.69 11.57 4.04
CA ASP A 83 19.54 12.12 2.99
C ASP A 83 18.67 12.93 2.01
N ALA A 84 19.06 14.19 1.77
CA ALA A 84 18.40 15.12 0.85
C ALA A 84 18.39 14.64 -0.63
N ARG A 85 19.09 13.53 -0.93
CA ARG A 85 19.07 12.87 -2.23
C ARG A 85 17.89 11.91 -2.43
N PHE A 86 17.10 11.62 -1.40
CA PHE A 86 15.88 10.82 -1.56
C PHE A 86 14.71 11.70 -1.97
N GLU A 87 14.37 11.64 -3.25
CA GLU A 87 13.06 12.09 -3.73
C GLU A 87 12.00 11.14 -3.19
N GLU A 88 11.14 11.67 -2.33
CA GLU A 88 10.00 10.95 -1.78
C GLU A 88 9.01 10.64 -2.91
N SER A 89 9.10 9.43 -3.45
CA SER A 89 8.19 8.96 -4.49
C SER A 89 6.88 8.50 -3.84
N GLY A 90 5.87 9.37 -3.86
CA GLY A 90 4.53 9.02 -3.39
C GLY A 90 3.83 8.05 -4.34
N VAL A 91 3.04 7.12 -3.78
CA VAL A 91 2.18 6.24 -4.58
C VAL A 91 0.77 6.80 -4.56
N ALA A 92 0.22 7.10 -5.74
CA ALA A 92 -1.13 7.65 -5.89
C ALA A 92 -2.10 6.62 -6.50
N ALA A 93 -3.29 6.51 -5.93
CA ALA A 93 -4.35 5.62 -6.39
C ALA A 93 -5.70 6.33 -6.41
N PHE A 94 -6.51 6.08 -7.45
CA PHE A 94 -7.93 6.45 -7.44
C PHE A 94 -8.74 5.37 -6.70
N ILE A 95 -9.51 5.79 -5.71
CA ILE A 95 -10.28 4.91 -4.84
C ILE A 95 -11.75 5.34 -4.85
N THR A 96 -12.65 4.44 -5.19
CA THR A 96 -14.11 4.67 -5.10
C THR A 96 -14.56 4.64 -3.64
N ARG A 97 -15.75 5.19 -3.32
CA ARG A 97 -16.29 5.13 -1.94
C ARG A 97 -16.33 3.70 -1.35
N PRO A 98 -16.90 2.68 -2.04
CA PRO A 98 -16.84 1.31 -1.52
C PRO A 98 -15.42 0.77 -1.35
N GLY A 99 -14.48 1.21 -2.19
CA GLY A 99 -13.07 0.82 -2.07
C GLY A 99 -12.39 1.46 -0.85
N LEU A 100 -12.74 2.70 -0.51
CA LEU A 100 -12.22 3.39 0.67
C LEU A 100 -12.76 2.75 1.96
N GLU A 101 -14.06 2.41 1.98
CA GLU A 101 -14.68 1.70 3.10
C GLU A 101 -14.03 0.33 3.34
N ALA A 102 -13.74 -0.42 2.27
CA ALA A 102 -13.01 -1.68 2.36
C ALA A 102 -11.56 -1.47 2.87
N LEU A 103 -10.83 -0.49 2.33
CA LEU A 103 -9.47 -0.16 2.80
C LEU A 103 -9.46 0.18 4.30
N ILE A 104 -10.46 0.92 4.79
CA ILE A 104 -10.59 1.22 6.22
C ILE A 104 -10.79 -0.08 7.03
N ALA A 105 -11.64 -0.99 6.56
CA ALA A 105 -11.87 -2.27 7.23
C ALA A 105 -10.59 -3.13 7.28
N ASP A 106 -9.82 -3.17 6.19
CA ASP A 106 -8.54 -3.89 6.15
C ASP A 106 -7.54 -3.29 7.15
N LEU A 107 -7.41 -1.96 7.20
CA LEU A 107 -6.54 -1.27 8.16
C LEU A 107 -6.96 -1.54 9.61
N GLN A 108 -8.27 -1.60 9.89
CA GLN A 108 -8.78 -1.95 11.22
C GLN A 108 -8.48 -3.41 11.58
N ALA A 109 -8.59 -4.34 10.63
CA ALA A 109 -8.24 -5.75 10.84
C ALA A 109 -6.73 -5.93 11.12
N ILE A 110 -5.88 -5.19 10.41
CA ILE A 110 -4.43 -5.16 10.68
C ILE A 110 -4.16 -4.57 12.07
N ALA A 111 -4.82 -3.48 12.45
CA ALA A 111 -4.66 -2.90 13.78
C ALA A 111 -5.05 -3.89 14.91
N ALA A 112 -6.09 -4.69 14.69
CA ALA A 112 -6.49 -5.72 15.66
C ALA A 112 -5.50 -6.88 15.77
N SER A 113 -4.70 -7.17 14.72
CA SER A 113 -3.72 -8.27 14.76
C SER A 113 -2.40 -7.91 15.44
N ILE A 114 -2.13 -6.62 15.63
CA ILE A 114 -0.93 -6.10 16.30
C ILE A 114 -1.15 -5.78 17.79
N GLU A 115 -2.38 -5.93 18.31
CA GLU A 115 -2.64 -5.69 19.73
C GLU A 115 -1.81 -6.67 20.58
N PRO A 116 -1.13 -6.17 21.64
CA PRO A 116 -0.34 -7.02 22.51
C PRO A 116 -1.24 -8.06 23.18
N GLN A 117 -0.85 -9.34 23.07
CA GLN A 117 -1.49 -10.39 23.87
C GLN A 117 -1.35 -10.00 25.35
N SER A 118 -2.49 -9.78 26.00
CA SER A 118 -2.60 -9.34 27.38
C SER A 118 -2.03 -10.37 28.37
#